data_AF-A0A926BH81-F1
#
_entry.id   AF-A0A926BH81-F1
#
_cell.length_a   1.000
_cell.length_b   1.000
_cell.length_c   1.000
_cell.angle_alpha   90.00
_cell.angle_beta   90.00
_cell.angle_gamma   90.00
#
_symmetry.space_group_name_H-M   'P 1'
#
loop_
_entity.id
_entity.type
_entity.pdbx_description
1 polymer ?
#
loop_
_entity_poly.entity_id
_entity_poly.type
_entity_poly.pdbx_seq_one_letter_code
_entity_poly.pdbx_strand_id
1 'polypeptide(L)'
;MYVDEQFDLKILFFFAWRNLVQATVVSAAIYYGYEWMGWKFLSVPFVPVATIGTAVAFYVGFKNNSSYERLWEARRIWGAITNVSRAFAAAVLGICGNNTAAARELVYRQIAWVNALRLQLRRQPIWHRMTKSESRLSLEYIEQVEGTDEHVGATAKREATFDKEMRQILTQFVPPKECEALVPLIAAKGNIANHLLRQQADCLTRAKRNGVLDGWEHAELLRHVTECFAQQGGCERIKTFPFPRQYAYFSGVFVKIFIFLVPFGLVSEMAKLGRGASWLVIPFSVLIAWVFYTMEQVGDSSEDPFENAINDVPLNTICRNIEVDLRDLLAETNLPPRLQPKDGFLL
;
A
#
# COMPACT_ATOMS: atom_id res chain seq x y z
N MET A 1 -6.41 0.76 -3.77
CA MET A 1 -7.40 1.39 -2.88
C MET A 1 -8.81 0.97 -3.24
N TYR A 2 -9.55 0.37 -2.30
CA TYR A 2 -10.99 0.16 -2.40
C TYR A 2 -11.73 1.51 -2.30
N VAL A 3 -12.74 1.73 -3.16
CA VAL A 3 -13.40 3.04 -3.32
C VAL A 3 -14.92 2.94 -3.21
N ASP A 4 -15.49 1.75 -3.25
CA ASP A 4 -16.94 1.58 -3.16
C ASP A 4 -17.46 1.96 -1.77
N GLU A 5 -18.62 2.63 -1.75
CA GLU A 5 -19.26 3.10 -0.50
C GLU A 5 -19.72 1.97 0.41
N GLN A 6 -20.05 0.81 -0.17
CA GLN A 6 -20.44 -0.39 0.58
C GLN A 6 -19.34 -1.43 0.47
N PHE A 7 -18.86 -1.93 1.61
CA PHE A 7 -17.84 -2.98 1.64
C PHE A 7 -18.46 -4.34 1.29
N ASP A 8 -17.99 -4.99 0.21
CA ASP A 8 -18.50 -6.31 -0.16
C ASP A 8 -18.11 -7.36 0.89
N LEU A 9 -19.12 -7.98 1.51
CA LEU A 9 -18.95 -9.05 2.50
C LEU A 9 -18.18 -10.26 1.93
N LYS A 10 -18.16 -10.45 0.62
CA LYS A 10 -17.34 -11.48 -0.03
C LYS A 10 -15.85 -11.25 0.19
N ILE A 11 -15.39 -10.00 0.14
CA ILE A 11 -13.99 -9.64 0.41
C ILE A 11 -13.66 -9.99 1.86
N LEU A 12 -14.50 -9.56 2.80
CA LEU A 12 -14.37 -9.87 4.21
C LEU A 12 -14.28 -11.39 4.45
N PHE A 13 -15.17 -12.16 3.82
CA PHE A 13 -15.19 -13.61 3.97
C PHE A 13 -13.95 -14.28 3.35
N PHE A 14 -13.49 -13.82 2.19
CA PHE A 14 -12.28 -14.31 1.53
C PHE A 14 -11.03 -14.19 2.42
N PHE A 15 -10.93 -13.11 3.20
CA PHE A 15 -9.84 -12.90 4.15
C PHE A 15 -10.06 -13.62 5.49
N ALA A 16 -11.31 -13.71 5.97
CA ALA A 16 -11.60 -14.24 7.32
C ALA A 16 -11.87 -15.76 7.40
N TRP A 17 -12.28 -16.42 6.31
CA TRP A 17 -12.89 -17.76 6.38
C TRP A 17 -12.03 -18.82 7.08
N ARG A 18 -10.70 -18.82 6.86
CA ARG A 18 -9.79 -19.79 7.50
C ARG A 18 -9.85 -19.70 9.03
N ASN A 19 -9.90 -18.48 9.55
CA ASN A 19 -9.94 -18.22 10.99
C ASN A 19 -11.34 -18.44 11.57
N LEU A 20 -12.39 -18.14 10.81
CA LEU A 20 -13.77 -18.46 11.19
C LEU A 20 -13.96 -19.98 11.32
N VAL A 21 -13.42 -20.76 10.38
CA VAL A 21 -13.47 -22.22 10.44
C VAL A 21 -12.69 -22.74 11.65
N GLN A 22 -11.48 -22.24 11.89
CA GLN A 22 -10.68 -22.62 13.07
C GLN A 22 -11.41 -22.31 14.38
N ALA A 23 -11.94 -21.08 14.52
CA ALA A 23 -12.70 -20.68 15.71
C ALA A 23 -13.96 -21.55 15.90
N THR A 24 -14.66 -21.89 14.82
CA THR A 24 -15.84 -22.77 14.86
C THR A 24 -15.47 -24.17 15.32
N VAL A 25 -14.41 -24.77 14.75
CA VAL A 25 -13.95 -26.12 15.09
C VAL A 25 -13.50 -26.20 16.54
N VAL A 26 -12.68 -25.24 17.01
CA VAL A 26 -12.22 -25.21 18.40
C VAL A 26 -13.42 -25.03 19.35
N SER A 27 -14.31 -24.08 19.07
CA SER A 27 -15.47 -23.83 19.94
C SER A 27 -16.45 -25.01 19.99
N ALA A 28 -16.63 -25.70 18.86
CA ALA A 28 -17.44 -26.92 18.80
C ALA A 28 -16.82 -28.07 19.60
N ALA A 29 -15.49 -28.23 19.55
CA ALA A 29 -14.78 -29.23 20.34
C ALA A 29 -14.91 -28.95 21.85
N ILE A 30 -14.80 -27.67 22.27
CA ILE A 30 -14.98 -27.28 23.68
C ILE A 30 -16.43 -27.49 24.13
N TYR A 31 -17.41 -27.09 23.33
CA TYR A 31 -18.83 -27.36 23.60
C TYR A 31 -19.06 -28.87 23.80
N TYR A 32 -18.59 -29.69 22.86
CA TYR A 32 -18.79 -31.14 22.92
C TYR A 32 -18.11 -31.77 24.14
N GLY A 33 -16.86 -31.41 24.43
CA GLY A 33 -16.15 -31.88 25.61
C GLY A 33 -16.85 -31.49 26.92
N TYR A 34 -17.35 -30.25 27.00
CA TYR A 34 -18.00 -29.74 28.21
C TYR A 34 -19.40 -30.32 28.46
N GLU A 35 -20.21 -30.45 27.41
CA GLU A 35 -21.62 -30.85 27.50
C GLU A 35 -21.79 -32.38 27.45
N TRP A 36 -21.14 -33.05 26.51
CA TRP A 36 -21.34 -34.49 26.25
C TRP A 36 -20.35 -35.37 27.00
N MET A 37 -19.07 -35.00 27.04
CA MET A 37 -18.04 -35.76 27.76
C MET A 37 -17.92 -35.39 29.24
N GLY A 38 -18.63 -34.34 29.68
CA GLY A 38 -18.61 -33.89 31.07
C GLY A 38 -17.27 -33.29 31.52
N TRP A 39 -16.40 -32.87 30.61
CA TRP A 39 -15.09 -32.31 30.89
C TRP A 39 -15.18 -30.87 31.42
N LYS A 40 -15.69 -30.72 32.65
CA LYS A 40 -15.84 -29.43 33.30
C LYS A 40 -14.51 -28.72 33.58
N PHE A 41 -13.38 -29.44 33.57
CA PHE A 41 -12.05 -28.84 33.70
C PHE A 41 -11.66 -27.95 32.50
N LEU A 42 -12.34 -28.07 31.35
CA LEU A 42 -12.12 -27.19 30.21
C LEU A 42 -12.60 -25.75 30.49
N SER A 43 -13.53 -25.54 31.42
CA SER A 43 -13.96 -24.19 31.73
C SER A 43 -12.91 -23.47 32.57
N VAL A 44 -12.47 -22.32 32.08
CA VAL A 44 -11.64 -21.38 32.84
C VAL A 44 -12.48 -20.17 33.26
N PRO A 45 -12.10 -19.45 34.33
CA PRO A 45 -12.79 -18.23 34.70
C PRO A 45 -12.79 -17.21 33.55
N PHE A 46 -13.94 -16.60 33.26
CA PHE A 46 -14.06 -15.63 32.17
C PHE A 46 -13.25 -14.34 32.42
N VAL A 47 -13.13 -13.90 33.68
CA VAL A 47 -12.49 -12.62 34.04
C VAL A 47 -11.04 -12.52 33.53
N PRO A 48 -10.13 -13.49 33.77
CA PRO A 48 -8.80 -13.50 33.17
C PRO A 48 -8.81 -13.42 31.63
N VAL A 49 -9.72 -14.14 30.97
CA VAL A 49 -9.84 -14.14 29.50
C VAL A 49 -10.27 -12.76 29.00
N ALA A 50 -11.25 -12.13 29.66
CA ALA A 50 -11.71 -10.77 29.35
C ALA A 50 -10.60 -9.72 29.57
N THR A 51 -9.79 -9.86 30.62
CA THR A 51 -8.64 -8.98 30.88
C THR A 51 -7.60 -9.09 29.76
N ILE A 52 -7.29 -10.33 29.32
CA ILE A 52 -6.41 -10.55 28.16
C ILE A 52 -7.01 -9.90 26.91
N GLY A 53 -8.30 -10.15 26.63
CA GLY A 53 -8.99 -9.56 25.48
C GLY A 53 -8.95 -8.03 25.47
N THR A 54 -9.10 -7.41 26.63
CA THR A 54 -8.98 -5.95 26.79
C THR A 54 -7.56 -5.48 26.45
N ALA A 55 -6.52 -6.15 26.98
CA ALA A 55 -5.14 -5.80 26.65
C ALA A 55 -4.82 -5.98 25.16
N VAL A 56 -5.30 -7.07 24.55
CA VAL A 56 -5.16 -7.34 23.11
C VAL A 56 -5.86 -6.27 22.27
N ALA A 57 -7.08 -5.87 22.64
CA ALA A 57 -7.83 -4.83 21.94
C ALA A 57 -7.08 -3.49 21.94
N PHE A 58 -6.53 -3.08 23.09
CA PHE A 58 -5.68 -1.88 23.15
C PHE A 58 -4.43 -2.02 22.28
N TYR A 59 -3.74 -3.15 22.36
CA TYR A 59 -2.51 -3.38 21.59
C TYR A 59 -2.75 -3.30 20.07
N VAL A 60 -3.76 -4.02 19.58
CA VAL A 60 -4.17 -4.01 18.16
C VAL A 60 -4.64 -2.61 17.77
N GLY A 61 -5.40 -1.91 18.63
CA GLY A 61 -5.84 -0.54 18.39
C GLY A 61 -4.68 0.43 18.18
N PHE A 62 -3.66 0.39 19.03
CA PHE A 62 -2.46 1.22 18.86
C PHE A 62 -1.69 0.87 17.60
N LYS A 63 -1.49 -0.43 17.31
CA LYS A 63 -0.87 -0.88 16.06
C LYS A 63 -1.62 -0.35 14.84
N ASN A 64 -2.94 -0.49 14.82
CA ASN A 64 -3.78 -0.05 13.71
C ASN A 64 -3.69 1.46 13.47
N ASN A 65 -3.69 2.25 14.55
CA ASN A 65 -3.51 3.69 14.44
C ASN A 65 -2.15 4.05 13.81
N SER A 66 -1.07 3.42 14.26
CA SER A 66 0.26 3.67 13.69
C SER A 66 0.41 3.18 12.24
N SER A 67 -0.18 2.03 11.88
CA SER A 67 -0.23 1.57 10.49
C SER A 67 -1.01 2.54 9.61
N TYR A 68 -2.16 3.02 10.08
CA TYR A 68 -2.97 4.00 9.36
C TYR A 68 -2.23 5.33 9.15
N GLU A 69 -1.50 5.82 10.15
CA GLU A 69 -0.68 7.03 10.02
C GLU A 69 0.37 6.90 8.91
N ARG A 70 1.00 5.73 8.76
CA ARG A 70 1.95 5.46 7.65
C ARG A 70 1.27 5.52 6.28
N LEU A 71 0.11 4.88 6.15
CA LEU A 71 -0.69 4.92 4.91
C LEU A 71 -1.13 6.36 4.58
N TRP A 72 -1.55 7.12 5.59
CA TRP A 72 -1.97 8.51 5.43
C TRP A 72 -0.79 9.43 5.08
N GLU A 73 0.38 9.25 5.69
CA GLU A 73 1.61 9.98 5.32
C GLU A 73 1.95 9.72 3.85
N ALA A 74 1.94 8.47 3.41
CA ALA A 74 2.15 8.10 2.01
C ALA A 74 1.15 8.79 1.08
N ARG A 75 -0.14 8.80 1.42
CA ARG A 75 -1.17 9.47 0.63
C ARG A 75 -0.97 10.98 0.54
N ARG A 76 -0.57 11.62 1.65
CA ARG A 76 -0.26 13.07 1.72
C ARG A 76 0.94 13.42 0.84
N ILE A 77 2.01 12.63 0.91
CA ILE A 77 3.21 12.82 0.06
C ILE A 77 2.82 12.75 -1.41
N TRP A 78 2.07 11.73 -1.85
CA TRP A 78 1.63 11.64 -3.25
C TRP A 78 0.65 12.74 -3.67
N GLY A 79 -0.12 13.30 -2.72
CA GLY A 79 -0.89 14.53 -2.93
C GLY A 79 0.02 15.75 -3.17
N ALA A 80 1.07 15.91 -2.38
CA ALA A 80 2.07 16.96 -2.57
C ALA A 80 2.81 16.81 -3.91
N ILE A 81 3.19 15.58 -4.29
CA ILE A 81 3.78 15.25 -5.60
C ILE A 81 2.86 15.69 -6.75
N THR A 82 1.56 15.44 -6.62
CA THR A 82 0.57 15.87 -7.62
C THR A 82 0.56 17.40 -7.77
N ASN A 83 0.51 18.10 -6.63
CA ASN A 83 0.45 19.57 -6.60
C ASN A 83 1.73 20.21 -7.14
N VAL A 84 2.91 19.74 -6.70
CA VAL A 84 4.20 20.28 -7.18
C VAL A 84 4.42 19.99 -8.66
N SER A 85 3.96 18.83 -9.17
CA SER A 85 4.08 18.51 -10.60
C SER A 85 3.23 19.45 -11.47
N ARG A 86 2.00 19.76 -11.06
CA ARG A 86 1.13 20.72 -11.75
C ARG A 86 1.70 22.14 -11.67
N ALA A 87 2.15 22.56 -10.49
CA ALA A 87 2.76 23.87 -10.30
C ALA A 87 4.04 24.05 -11.13
N PHE A 88 4.90 23.02 -11.14
CA PHE A 88 6.11 23.00 -11.96
C PHE A 88 5.77 23.12 -13.45
N ALA A 89 4.83 22.34 -13.96
CA ALA A 89 4.44 22.41 -15.36
C ALA A 89 3.85 23.77 -15.75
N ALA A 90 2.97 24.33 -14.92
CA ALA A 90 2.41 25.67 -15.15
C ALA A 90 3.51 26.76 -15.14
N ALA A 91 4.46 26.69 -14.20
CA ALA A 91 5.58 27.62 -14.13
C ALA A 91 6.50 27.50 -15.36
N VAL A 92 6.83 26.28 -15.78
CA VAL A 92 7.63 26.03 -16.99
C VAL A 92 6.95 26.62 -18.23
N LEU A 93 5.64 26.43 -18.39
CA LEU A 93 4.91 26.95 -19.55
C LEU A 93 4.77 28.48 -19.52
N GLY A 94 4.54 29.06 -18.34
CA GLY A 94 4.48 30.51 -18.16
C GLY A 94 5.81 31.21 -18.44
N ILE A 95 6.93 30.60 -18.02
CA ILE A 95 8.28 31.18 -18.15
C ILE A 95 8.88 30.90 -19.53
N CYS A 96 8.92 29.63 -19.95
CA CYS A 96 9.57 29.21 -21.20
C CYS A 96 8.68 29.40 -22.44
N GLY A 97 7.46 29.89 -22.25
CA GLY A 97 6.46 30.05 -23.31
C GLY A 97 5.70 28.76 -23.63
N ASN A 98 4.40 28.91 -23.88
CA ASN A 98 3.55 27.82 -24.32
C ASN A 98 4.08 27.27 -25.66
N ASN A 99 4.17 25.95 -25.76
CA ASN A 99 4.49 25.22 -27.00
C ASN A 99 5.97 25.25 -27.46
N THR A 100 6.92 25.54 -26.56
CA THR A 100 8.35 25.33 -26.87
C THR A 100 8.76 23.88 -26.64
N ALA A 101 9.70 23.39 -27.48
CA ALA A 101 10.26 22.04 -27.32
C ALA A 101 10.90 21.85 -25.94
N ALA A 102 11.55 22.90 -25.41
CA ALA A 102 12.17 22.89 -24.09
C ALA A 102 11.15 22.78 -22.95
N ALA A 103 10.03 23.51 -23.02
CA ALA A 103 8.95 23.39 -22.03
C ALA A 103 8.35 21.98 -22.03
N ARG A 104 8.06 21.45 -23.22
CA ARG A 104 7.54 20.07 -23.38
C ARG A 104 8.50 19.04 -22.79
N GLU A 105 9.79 19.18 -23.06
CA GLU A 105 10.81 18.28 -22.55
C GLU A 105 10.88 18.28 -21.01
N LEU A 106 10.85 19.46 -20.37
CA LEU A 106 10.83 19.57 -18.91
C LEU A 106 9.57 18.95 -18.29
N VAL A 107 8.40 19.16 -18.90
CA VAL A 107 7.14 18.56 -18.44
C VAL A 107 7.16 17.04 -18.60
N TYR A 108 7.67 16.51 -19.71
CA TYR A 108 7.80 15.07 -19.91
C TYR A 108 8.79 14.42 -18.94
N ARG A 109 9.91 15.07 -18.63
CA ARG A 109 10.84 14.60 -17.58
C ARG A 109 10.15 14.51 -16.21
N GLN A 110 9.25 15.44 -15.89
CA GLN A 110 8.45 15.37 -14.66
C GLN A 110 7.54 14.14 -14.65
N ILE A 111 6.87 13.83 -15.77
CA ILE A 111 6.05 12.62 -15.92
C ILE A 111 6.91 11.34 -15.79
N ALA A 112 8.11 11.35 -16.38
CA ALA A 112 9.07 10.26 -16.28
C ALA A 112 9.46 10.00 -14.82
N TRP A 113 9.78 11.07 -14.06
CA TRP A 113 10.14 10.97 -12.65
C TRP A 113 9.01 10.39 -11.81
N VAL A 114 7.79 10.90 -11.96
CA VAL A 114 6.61 10.41 -11.21
C VAL A 114 6.39 8.91 -11.42
N ASN A 115 6.44 8.45 -12.68
CA ASN A 115 6.29 7.03 -13.00
C ASN A 115 7.49 6.19 -12.54
N ALA A 116 8.72 6.71 -12.65
CA ALA A 116 9.91 6.01 -12.17
C ALA A 116 9.88 5.81 -10.65
N LEU A 117 9.47 6.83 -9.90
CA LEU A 117 9.31 6.76 -8.45
C LEU A 117 8.26 5.71 -8.07
N ARG A 118 7.08 5.70 -8.73
CA ARG A 118 6.06 4.65 -8.53
C ARG A 118 6.66 3.25 -8.65
N LEU A 119 7.36 2.99 -9.75
CA LEU A 119 7.93 1.66 -9.99
C LEU A 119 9.00 1.30 -8.96
N GLN A 120 9.84 2.27 -8.56
CA GLN A 120 10.85 2.03 -7.54
C GLN A 120 10.24 1.70 -6.18
N LEU A 121 9.17 2.40 -5.77
CA LEU A 121 8.48 2.10 -4.51
C LEU A 121 7.78 0.74 -4.53
N ARG A 122 7.45 0.22 -5.72
CA ARG A 122 6.91 -1.14 -5.90
C ARG A 122 7.95 -2.24 -5.88
N ARG A 123 9.25 -1.92 -5.97
CA ARG A 123 10.28 -2.94 -5.77
C ARG A 123 10.21 -3.41 -4.32
N GLN A 124 10.05 -4.72 -4.15
CA GLN A 124 10.00 -5.31 -2.82
C GLN A 124 11.38 -5.24 -2.18
N PRO A 125 11.48 -4.82 -0.92
CA PRO A 125 12.74 -4.88 -0.22
C PRO A 125 13.09 -6.32 0.14
N ILE A 126 14.39 -6.64 0.24
CA ILE A 126 14.93 -8.00 0.41
C ILE A 126 14.29 -8.74 1.60
N TRP A 127 13.89 -8.01 2.63
CA TRP A 127 13.31 -8.57 3.85
C TRP A 127 11.84 -8.96 3.77
N HIS A 128 11.12 -8.60 2.70
CA HIS A 128 9.74 -9.05 2.48
C HIS A 128 9.65 -10.57 2.24
N ARG A 129 10.78 -11.24 1.94
CA ARG A 129 10.88 -12.69 1.71
C ARG A 129 10.50 -13.57 2.90
N MET A 130 10.38 -13.04 4.13
CA MET A 130 10.33 -13.89 5.33
C MET A 130 9.00 -13.95 6.10
N THR A 131 8.00 -13.07 5.90
CA THR A 131 7.02 -12.88 6.99
C THR A 131 5.52 -12.69 6.69
N LYS A 132 5.02 -12.47 5.47
CA LYS A 132 3.58 -12.19 5.29
C LYS A 132 2.86 -13.14 4.33
N SER A 133 2.14 -14.11 4.90
CA SER A 133 1.15 -14.95 4.20
C SER A 133 -0.04 -14.14 3.69
N GLU A 134 -0.35 -12.98 4.29
CA GLU A 134 -1.59 -12.23 4.03
C GLU A 134 -1.45 -11.16 2.94
N SER A 135 -0.27 -10.52 2.81
CA SER A 135 0.04 -9.70 1.62
C SER A 135 0.02 -10.53 0.32
N ARG A 136 0.24 -11.85 0.40
CA ARG A 136 0.05 -12.76 -0.73
C ARG A 136 -1.43 -12.91 -1.09
N LEU A 137 -2.32 -13.03 -0.10
CA LEU A 137 -3.76 -13.19 -0.34
C LEU A 137 -4.38 -11.95 -1.01
N SER A 138 -3.94 -10.74 -0.64
CA SER A 138 -4.41 -9.52 -1.30
C SER A 138 -3.92 -9.38 -2.73
N LEU A 139 -2.67 -9.80 -3.00
CA LEU A 139 -2.12 -9.87 -4.36
C LEU A 139 -2.81 -10.95 -5.21
N GLU A 140 -3.05 -12.14 -4.65
CA GLU A 140 -3.80 -13.24 -5.28
C GLU A 140 -5.23 -12.81 -5.62
N TYR A 141 -5.89 -12.05 -4.74
CA TYR A 141 -7.22 -11.53 -5.00
C TYR A 141 -7.23 -10.53 -6.18
N ILE A 142 -6.27 -9.60 -6.24
CA ILE A 142 -6.14 -8.68 -7.37
C ILE A 142 -5.85 -9.45 -8.68
N GLU A 143 -4.99 -10.47 -8.65
CA GLU A 143 -4.71 -11.32 -9.82
C GLU A 143 -5.98 -12.04 -10.31
N GLN A 144 -6.80 -12.57 -9.38
CA GLN A 144 -8.09 -13.19 -9.70
C GLN A 144 -9.09 -12.20 -10.32
N VAL A 145 -9.13 -10.96 -9.82
CA VAL A 145 -10.03 -9.90 -10.32
C VAL A 145 -9.55 -9.35 -11.67
N GLU A 146 -8.23 -9.21 -11.85
CA GLU A 146 -7.66 -8.71 -13.10
C GLU A 146 -7.69 -9.74 -14.23
N GLY A 147 -7.84 -11.03 -13.92
CA GLY A 147 -7.83 -12.12 -14.90
C GLY A 147 -6.41 -12.43 -15.42
N THR A 148 -5.38 -12.13 -14.63
CA THR A 148 -3.98 -12.40 -14.96
C THR A 148 -3.60 -13.80 -14.47
N ASP A 149 -3.57 -14.77 -15.38
CA ASP A 149 -3.32 -16.21 -15.15
C ASP A 149 -1.91 -16.57 -14.64
N GLU A 150 -1.14 -15.62 -14.10
CA GLU A 150 0.28 -15.84 -13.82
C GLU A 150 0.54 -16.31 -12.39
N HIS A 151 0.46 -17.63 -12.23
CA HIS A 151 0.94 -18.36 -11.06
C HIS A 151 2.35 -17.87 -10.60
N VAL A 152 2.37 -17.30 -9.40
CA VAL A 152 3.45 -17.19 -8.41
C VAL A 152 4.78 -17.85 -8.81
N GLY A 153 5.63 -17.06 -9.47
CA GLY A 153 7.08 -17.25 -9.63
C GLY A 153 7.79 -15.93 -9.31
N ALA A 154 7.73 -15.51 -8.04
CA ALA A 154 7.43 -14.13 -7.68
C ALA A 154 8.55 -13.07 -7.71
N THR A 155 9.83 -13.40 -7.97
CA THR A 155 10.90 -12.36 -7.91
C THR A 155 11.55 -12.08 -9.26
N ALA A 156 12.06 -13.10 -9.95
CA ALA A 156 12.77 -12.89 -11.21
C ALA A 156 11.84 -12.33 -12.31
N LYS A 157 10.59 -12.79 -12.36
CA LYS A 157 9.59 -12.28 -13.31
C LYS A 157 9.17 -10.85 -13.00
N ARG A 158 8.96 -10.51 -11.72
CA ARG A 158 8.68 -9.12 -11.29
C ARG A 158 9.84 -8.17 -11.59
N GLU A 159 11.07 -8.63 -11.44
CA GLU A 159 12.27 -7.84 -11.72
C GLU A 159 12.45 -7.61 -13.23
N ALA A 160 12.17 -8.63 -14.06
CA ALA A 160 12.11 -8.48 -15.51
C ALA A 160 10.96 -7.56 -15.99
N THR A 161 9.79 -7.64 -15.35
CA THR A 161 8.66 -6.73 -15.61
C THR A 161 9.02 -5.29 -15.24
N PHE A 162 9.64 -5.06 -14.08
CA PHE A 162 10.13 -3.73 -13.70
C PHE A 162 11.11 -3.17 -14.73
N ASP A 163 12.11 -3.95 -15.14
CA ASP A 163 13.12 -3.50 -16.10
C ASP A 163 12.47 -3.13 -17.44
N LYS A 164 11.50 -3.92 -17.89
CA LYS A 164 10.72 -3.64 -19.11
C LYS A 164 9.89 -2.36 -19.00
N GLU A 165 9.11 -2.22 -17.92
CA GLU A 165 8.26 -1.05 -17.70
C GLU A 165 9.08 0.24 -17.52
N MET A 166 10.18 0.17 -16.76
CA MET A 166 11.07 1.30 -16.56
C MET A 166 11.68 1.76 -17.87
N ARG A 167 12.16 0.83 -18.71
CA ARG A 167 12.67 1.14 -20.05
C ARG A 167 11.61 1.81 -20.90
N GLN A 168 10.38 1.32 -20.89
CA GLN A 168 9.27 1.91 -21.64
C GLN A 168 8.96 3.35 -21.21
N ILE A 169 8.96 3.63 -19.91
CA ILE A 169 8.76 5.01 -19.40
C ILE A 169 9.89 5.92 -19.85
N LEU A 170 11.15 5.47 -19.72
CA LEU A 170 12.30 6.27 -20.12
C LEU A 170 12.29 6.55 -21.62
N THR A 171 11.99 5.56 -22.47
CA THR A 171 11.93 5.76 -23.92
C THR A 171 10.76 6.66 -24.35
N GLN A 172 9.66 6.67 -23.60
CA GLN A 172 8.48 7.48 -23.91
C GLN A 172 8.66 8.96 -23.53
N PHE A 173 9.30 9.24 -22.39
CA PHE A 173 9.28 10.57 -21.78
C PHE A 173 10.65 11.24 -21.64
N VAL A 174 11.74 10.51 -21.87
CA VAL A 174 13.11 11.03 -21.73
C VAL A 174 13.80 11.05 -23.11
N PRO A 175 14.58 12.10 -23.45
CA PRO A 175 15.31 12.13 -24.71
C PRO A 175 16.23 10.91 -24.90
N PRO A 176 16.38 10.37 -26.14
CA PRO A 176 17.10 9.12 -26.38
C PRO A 176 18.52 9.07 -25.81
N LYS A 177 19.29 10.17 -25.95
CA LYS A 177 20.65 10.28 -25.42
C LYS A 177 20.71 10.15 -23.90
N GLU A 178 19.72 10.69 -23.20
CA GLU A 178 19.66 10.61 -21.74
C GLU A 178 19.15 9.24 -21.29
N CYS A 179 18.21 8.65 -22.02
CA CYS A 179 17.75 7.29 -21.78
C CYS A 179 18.90 6.28 -21.84
N GLU A 180 19.79 6.36 -22.86
CA GLU A 180 20.97 5.49 -22.97
C GLU A 180 21.89 5.57 -21.75
N ALA A 181 22.04 6.75 -21.14
CA ALA A 181 22.83 6.93 -19.93
C ALA A 181 22.16 6.38 -18.66
N LEU A 182 20.82 6.35 -18.61
CA LEU A 182 20.05 5.85 -17.46
C LEU A 182 19.84 4.33 -17.50
N VAL A 183 19.81 3.72 -18.68
CA VAL A 183 19.60 2.27 -18.86
C VAL A 183 20.56 1.39 -18.05
N PRO A 184 21.88 1.67 -17.98
CA PRO A 184 22.80 0.89 -17.13
C PRO A 184 22.45 0.93 -15.64
N LEU A 185 21.86 2.03 -15.16
CA LEU A 185 21.48 2.18 -13.75
C LEU A 185 20.31 1.27 -13.36
N ILE A 186 19.48 0.85 -14.33
CA ILE A 186 18.41 -0.13 -14.11
C ILE A 186 19.02 -1.45 -13.60
N ALA A 187 20.02 -1.95 -14.32
CA ALA A 187 20.73 -3.19 -13.99
C ALA A 187 21.53 -3.05 -12.68
N ALA A 188 22.12 -1.87 -12.43
CA ALA A 188 22.85 -1.58 -11.20
C ALA A 188 21.95 -1.31 -9.97
N LYS A 189 20.62 -1.38 -10.12
CA LYS A 189 19.64 -1.05 -9.07
C LYS A 189 19.82 0.36 -8.49
N GLY A 190 20.26 1.30 -9.32
CA GLY A 190 20.45 2.69 -8.94
C GLY A 190 19.12 3.42 -8.68
N ASN A 191 19.21 4.57 -8.02
CA ASN A 191 18.05 5.42 -7.77
C ASN A 191 17.71 6.28 -9.00
N ILE A 192 17.06 5.68 -10.00
CA ILE A 192 16.68 6.30 -11.27
C ILE A 192 15.84 7.58 -11.05
N ALA A 193 14.84 7.58 -10.17
CA ALA A 193 14.05 8.79 -9.91
C ALA A 193 14.92 9.94 -9.41
N ASN A 194 15.88 9.67 -8.52
CA ASN A 194 16.84 10.68 -8.05
C ASN A 194 17.72 11.20 -9.21
N HIS A 195 18.15 10.33 -10.13
CA HIS A 195 18.90 10.74 -11.31
C HIS A 195 18.07 11.61 -12.28
N LEU A 196 16.78 11.31 -12.46
CA LEU A 196 15.87 12.13 -13.27
C LEU A 196 15.71 13.54 -12.69
N LEU A 197 15.52 13.67 -11.38
CA LEU A 197 15.46 14.99 -10.72
C LEU A 197 16.79 15.74 -10.82
N ARG A 198 17.92 15.05 -10.67
CA ARG A 198 19.26 15.63 -10.85
C ARG A 198 19.43 16.19 -12.27
N GLN A 199 19.04 15.41 -13.29
CA GLN A 199 19.10 15.84 -14.69
C GLN A 199 18.17 17.04 -14.95
N GLN A 200 16.99 17.06 -14.34
CA GLN A 200 16.07 18.21 -14.41
C GLN A 200 16.73 19.48 -13.85
N ALA A 201 17.33 19.41 -12.65
CA ALA A 201 18.05 20.52 -12.04
C ALA A 201 19.25 21.00 -12.88
N ASP A 202 20.00 20.07 -13.46
CA ASP A 202 21.11 20.39 -14.35
C ASP A 202 20.63 21.08 -15.63
N CYS A 203 19.48 20.65 -16.18
CA CYS A 203 18.87 21.27 -17.36
C CYS A 203 18.46 22.73 -17.10
N LEU A 204 17.76 22.98 -15.99
CA LEU A 204 17.40 24.33 -15.57
C LEU A 204 18.64 25.21 -15.34
N THR A 205 19.69 24.66 -14.75
CA THR A 205 20.95 25.38 -14.50
C THR A 205 21.69 25.70 -15.79
N ARG A 206 21.67 24.81 -16.78
CA ARG A 206 22.21 25.09 -18.13
C ARG A 206 21.40 26.17 -18.84
N ALA A 207 20.07 26.13 -18.74
CA ALA A 207 19.20 27.17 -19.33
C ALA A 207 19.53 28.56 -18.77
N LYS A 208 19.75 28.68 -17.46
CA LYS A 208 20.24 29.92 -16.84
C LYS A 208 21.61 30.35 -17.39
N ARG A 209 22.58 29.44 -17.44
CA ARG A 209 23.94 29.74 -17.93
C ARG A 209 23.95 30.21 -19.39
N ASN A 210 23.01 29.72 -20.18
CA ASN A 210 22.84 30.09 -21.58
C ASN A 210 21.97 31.35 -21.78
N GLY A 211 21.51 32.00 -20.71
CA GLY A 211 20.68 33.21 -20.77
C GLY A 211 19.23 32.97 -21.17
N VAL A 212 18.76 31.71 -21.15
CA VAL A 212 17.35 31.36 -21.42
C VAL A 212 16.47 31.63 -20.21
N LEU A 213 17.00 31.45 -19.00
CA LEU A 213 16.34 31.76 -17.74
C LEU A 213 17.13 32.85 -17.01
N ASP A 214 16.42 33.77 -16.36
CA ASP A 214 17.02 34.69 -15.42
C ASP A 214 17.32 34.02 -14.05
N GLY A 215 17.84 34.80 -13.11
CA GLY A 215 18.17 34.31 -11.76
C GLY A 215 16.94 33.91 -10.92
N TRP A 216 15.83 34.62 -11.06
CA TRP A 216 14.59 34.41 -10.31
C TRP A 216 13.80 33.23 -10.86
N GLU A 217 13.63 33.16 -12.18
CA GLU A 217 12.98 32.07 -12.90
C GLU A 217 13.68 30.74 -12.63
N HIS A 218 15.02 30.72 -12.68
CA HIS A 218 15.82 29.54 -12.33
C HIS A 218 15.58 29.11 -10.88
N ALA A 219 15.61 30.06 -9.94
CA ALA A 219 15.42 29.75 -8.53
C ALA A 219 14.02 29.20 -8.24
N GLU A 220 12.98 29.76 -8.86
CA GLU A 220 11.60 29.31 -8.68
C GLU A 220 11.37 27.91 -9.27
N LEU A 221 11.84 27.64 -10.48
CA LEU A 221 11.76 26.30 -11.08
C LEU A 221 12.56 25.27 -10.27
N LEU A 222 13.75 25.63 -9.79
CA LEU A 222 14.58 24.75 -8.97
C LEU A 222 13.98 24.47 -7.59
N ARG A 223 13.18 25.40 -7.04
CA ARG A 223 12.44 25.19 -5.79
C ARG A 223 11.44 24.05 -5.92
N HIS A 224 10.73 23.96 -7.04
CA HIS A 224 9.83 22.83 -7.31
C HIS A 224 10.58 21.50 -7.43
N VAL A 225 11.75 21.48 -8.06
CA VAL A 225 12.58 20.27 -8.15
C VAL A 225 13.10 19.85 -6.76
N THR A 226 13.51 20.80 -5.94
CA THR A 226 13.91 20.57 -4.54
C THR A 226 12.76 19.97 -3.72
N GLU A 227 11.55 20.47 -3.90
CA GLU A 227 10.36 19.92 -3.26
C GLU A 227 10.09 18.47 -3.74
N CYS A 228 10.31 18.16 -5.01
CA CYS A 228 10.23 16.77 -5.51
C CYS A 228 11.24 15.85 -4.82
N PHE A 229 12.48 16.30 -4.58
CA PHE A 229 13.47 15.54 -3.80
C PHE A 229 13.00 15.29 -2.37
N ALA A 230 12.41 16.30 -1.72
CA ALA A 230 11.90 16.17 -0.36
C ALA A 230 10.77 15.13 -0.27
N GLN A 231 9.82 15.17 -1.21
CA GLN A 231 8.72 14.20 -1.28
C GLN A 231 9.22 12.79 -1.60
N GLN A 232 10.17 12.65 -2.53
CA GLN A 232 10.80 11.37 -2.83
C GLN A 232 11.51 10.79 -1.60
N GLY A 233 12.30 11.59 -0.87
CA GLY A 233 12.94 11.16 0.37
C GLY A 233 11.94 10.72 1.44
N GLY A 234 10.77 11.38 1.52
CA GLY A 234 9.66 10.95 2.35
C GLY A 234 9.14 9.56 1.98
N CYS A 235 8.88 9.30 0.69
CA CYS A 235 8.48 7.97 0.22
C CYS A 235 9.53 6.90 0.53
N GLU A 236 10.80 7.20 0.26
CA GLU A 236 11.91 6.29 0.53
C GLU A 236 12.04 5.97 2.01
N ARG A 237 11.85 6.95 2.90
CA ARG A 237 11.83 6.73 4.35
C ARG A 237 10.71 5.78 4.77
N ILE A 238 9.48 5.98 4.28
CA ILE A 238 8.35 5.06 4.56
C ILE A 238 8.68 3.64 4.09
N LYS A 239 9.28 3.50 2.91
CA LYS A 239 9.62 2.20 2.31
C LYS A 239 10.78 1.49 3.01
N THR A 240 11.82 2.23 3.39
CA THR A 240 13.07 1.68 3.96
C THR A 240 13.00 1.50 5.46
N PHE A 241 12.15 2.26 6.16
CA PHE A 241 11.91 2.14 7.59
C PHE A 241 10.57 1.41 7.85
N PRO A 242 10.56 0.07 7.92
CA PRO A 242 9.34 -0.71 8.18
C PRO A 242 8.81 -0.43 9.58
N PHE A 243 7.53 -0.72 9.81
CA PHE A 243 6.97 -0.67 11.15
C PHE A 243 7.69 -1.69 12.05
N PRO A 244 7.89 -1.41 13.35
CA PRO A 244 8.60 -2.32 14.23
C PRO A 244 8.05 -3.75 14.18
N ARG A 245 8.83 -4.69 13.64
CA ARG A 245 8.36 -6.05 13.37
C ARG A 245 7.94 -6.82 14.62
N GLN A 246 8.58 -6.53 15.74
CA GLN A 246 8.21 -7.11 17.03
C GLN A 246 6.76 -6.75 17.36
N TYR A 247 6.36 -5.49 17.11
CA TYR A 247 5.00 -5.05 17.34
C TYR A 247 4.01 -5.75 16.42
N ALA A 248 4.29 -5.79 15.11
CA ALA A 248 3.42 -6.49 14.15
C ALA A 248 3.30 -7.99 14.46
N TYR A 249 4.42 -8.67 14.73
CA TYR A 249 4.44 -10.10 15.01
C TYR A 249 3.71 -10.47 16.30
N PHE A 250 4.01 -9.78 17.41
CA PHE A 250 3.39 -10.10 18.69
C PHE A 250 1.90 -9.77 18.72
N SER A 251 1.44 -8.74 17.98
CA SER A 251 0.00 -8.49 17.81
C SER A 251 -0.75 -9.73 17.32
N GLY A 252 -0.27 -10.34 16.24
CA GLY A 252 -0.89 -11.53 15.67
C GLY A 252 -0.80 -12.76 16.58
N VAL A 253 0.29 -12.90 17.34
CA VAL A 253 0.43 -13.94 18.37
C VAL A 253 -0.61 -13.75 19.47
N PHE A 254 -0.76 -12.53 19.99
CA PHE A 254 -1.70 -12.23 21.07
C PHE A 254 -3.15 -12.42 20.65
N VAL A 255 -3.51 -12.00 19.43
CA VAL A 255 -4.85 -12.23 18.87
C VAL A 255 -5.14 -13.73 18.75
N LYS A 256 -4.20 -14.54 18.24
CA LYS A 256 -4.37 -15.99 18.14
C LYS A 256 -4.54 -16.67 19.51
N ILE A 257 -3.72 -16.29 20.49
CA ILE A 257 -3.83 -16.80 21.86
C ILE A 257 -5.19 -16.42 22.45
N PHE A 258 -5.61 -15.16 22.31
CA PHE A 258 -6.90 -14.70 22.82
C PHE A 258 -8.06 -15.47 22.19
N ILE A 259 -8.13 -15.55 20.85
CA ILE A 259 -9.17 -16.28 20.12
C ILE A 259 -9.24 -17.75 20.56
N PHE A 260 -8.09 -18.39 20.78
CA PHE A 260 -8.04 -19.76 21.28
C PHE A 260 -8.62 -19.89 22.71
N LEU A 261 -8.38 -18.92 23.59
CA LEU A 261 -8.85 -18.95 24.99
C LEU A 261 -10.34 -18.61 25.15
N VAL A 262 -10.92 -17.83 24.24
CA VAL A 262 -12.33 -17.39 24.28
C VAL A 262 -13.34 -18.53 24.55
N PRO A 263 -13.34 -19.65 23.81
CA PRO A 263 -14.33 -20.71 24.04
C PRO A 263 -14.20 -21.37 25.42
N PHE A 264 -12.99 -21.46 25.99
CA PHE A 264 -12.78 -22.01 27.33
C PHE A 264 -13.37 -21.10 28.43
N GLY A 265 -13.30 -19.78 28.24
CA GLY A 265 -13.88 -18.81 29.17
C GLY A 265 -15.39 -18.65 29.02
N LEU A 266 -15.93 -18.81 27.81
CA LEU A 266 -17.35 -18.61 27.54
C LEU A 266 -18.23 -19.82 27.84
N VAL A 267 -17.71 -21.06 27.76
CA VAL A 267 -18.54 -22.27 27.85
C VAL A 267 -19.29 -22.38 29.19
N SER A 268 -18.65 -22.01 30.30
CA SER A 268 -19.29 -22.02 31.62
C SER A 268 -20.29 -20.88 31.80
N GLU A 269 -20.01 -19.70 31.24
CA GLU A 269 -20.92 -18.55 31.28
C GLU A 269 -22.20 -18.82 30.48
N MET A 270 -22.07 -19.44 29.30
CA MET A 270 -23.23 -19.85 28.50
C MET A 270 -24.04 -20.94 29.19
N ALA A 271 -23.39 -21.89 29.86
CA ALA A 271 -24.07 -22.95 30.61
C ALA A 271 -24.91 -22.40 31.79
N LYS A 272 -24.52 -21.27 32.39
CA LYS A 272 -25.28 -20.62 33.48
C LYS A 272 -26.64 -20.04 33.01
N LEU A 273 -26.80 -19.77 31.72
CA LEU A 273 -28.04 -19.18 31.16
C LEU A 273 -29.24 -20.14 31.14
N GLY A 274 -29.01 -21.45 31.28
CA GLY A 274 -30.08 -22.45 31.33
C GLY A 274 -29.69 -23.78 30.69
N ARG A 275 -30.56 -24.77 30.85
CA ARG A 275 -30.35 -26.11 30.27
C ARG A 275 -30.31 -26.01 28.75
N GLY A 276 -29.21 -26.50 28.16
CA GLY A 276 -29.02 -26.48 26.72
C GLY A 276 -28.59 -25.13 26.14
N ALA A 277 -28.19 -24.14 26.95
CA ALA A 277 -27.65 -22.88 26.43
C ALA A 277 -26.14 -22.95 26.10
N SER A 278 -25.43 -24.00 26.54
CA SER A 278 -23.98 -24.17 26.36
C SER A 278 -23.51 -24.10 24.90
N TRP A 279 -24.36 -24.45 23.92
CA TRP A 279 -24.00 -24.40 22.49
C TRP A 279 -23.77 -22.97 21.98
N LEU A 280 -24.31 -21.95 22.67
CA LEU A 280 -24.09 -20.54 22.34
C LEU A 280 -22.61 -20.16 22.39
N VAL A 281 -21.75 -20.94 23.06
CA VAL A 281 -20.30 -20.74 23.01
C VAL A 281 -19.77 -20.67 21.58
N ILE A 282 -20.37 -21.41 20.64
CA ILE A 282 -19.91 -21.48 19.24
C ILE A 282 -20.15 -20.13 18.53
N PRO A 283 -21.39 -19.64 18.35
CA PRO A 283 -21.63 -18.39 17.64
C PRO A 283 -20.95 -17.18 18.30
N PHE A 284 -20.91 -17.12 19.63
CA PHE A 284 -20.26 -16.01 20.33
C PHE A 284 -18.73 -16.03 20.20
N SER A 285 -18.10 -17.21 20.28
CA SER A 285 -16.65 -17.32 20.08
C SER A 285 -16.25 -17.00 18.65
N VAL A 286 -17.04 -17.46 17.66
CA VAL A 286 -16.82 -17.14 16.24
C VAL A 286 -16.96 -15.65 15.99
N LEU A 287 -17.96 -14.99 16.58
CA LEU A 287 -18.15 -13.55 16.46
C LEU A 287 -16.97 -12.76 17.05
N ILE A 288 -16.52 -13.10 18.26
CA ILE A 288 -15.37 -12.45 18.89
C ILE A 288 -14.11 -12.68 18.06
N ALA A 289 -13.90 -13.92 17.59
CA ALA A 289 -12.77 -14.26 16.73
C ALA A 289 -12.77 -13.44 15.44
N TRP A 290 -13.93 -13.30 14.81
CA TRP A 290 -14.10 -12.49 13.62
C TRP A 290 -13.70 -11.03 13.85
N VAL A 291 -14.18 -10.41 14.94
CA VAL A 291 -13.87 -9.01 15.26
C VAL A 291 -12.37 -8.79 15.44
N PHE A 292 -11.73 -9.58 16.32
CA PHE A 292 -10.31 -9.39 16.63
C PHE A 292 -9.40 -9.74 15.45
N TYR A 293 -9.73 -10.79 14.69
CA TYR A 293 -8.95 -11.15 13.51
C TYR A 293 -9.09 -10.10 12.40
N THR A 294 -10.30 -9.57 12.19
CA THR A 294 -10.51 -8.49 11.21
C THR A 294 -9.73 -7.24 11.61
N MET A 295 -9.76 -6.85 12.89
CA MET A 295 -8.96 -5.72 13.38
C MET A 295 -7.47 -5.90 13.10
N GLU A 296 -6.92 -7.09 13.38
CA GLU A 296 -5.50 -7.38 13.13
C GLU A 296 -5.12 -7.27 11.65
N GLN A 297 -5.95 -7.84 10.77
CA GLN A 297 -5.73 -7.80 9.32
C GLN A 297 -5.79 -6.37 8.74
N VAL A 298 -6.73 -5.55 9.22
CA VAL A 298 -6.84 -4.15 8.76
C VAL A 298 -5.54 -3.40 9.07
N GLY A 299 -4.96 -3.60 10.26
CA GLY A 299 -3.66 -3.03 10.64
C GLY A 299 -2.51 -3.51 9.77
N ASP A 300 -2.44 -4.81 9.51
CA ASP A 300 -1.37 -5.41 8.69
C ASP A 300 -1.43 -4.97 7.23
N SER A 301 -2.64 -4.82 6.67
CA SER A 301 -2.84 -4.36 5.30
C SER A 301 -2.49 -2.88 5.10
N SER A 302 -2.46 -2.09 6.17
CA SER A 302 -2.18 -0.64 6.11
C SER A 302 -0.70 -0.30 6.35
N GLU A 303 0.14 -1.29 6.72
CA GLU A 303 1.54 -1.05 7.10
C GLU A 303 2.45 -0.68 5.91
N ASP A 304 2.14 -1.23 4.73
CA ASP A 304 2.98 -1.25 3.53
C ASP A 304 2.29 -0.57 2.32
N PRO A 305 2.23 0.77 2.27
CA PRO A 305 1.29 1.52 1.40
C PRO A 305 1.62 1.56 -0.10
N PHE A 306 2.68 0.86 -0.55
CA PHE A 306 3.22 0.95 -1.91
C PHE A 306 3.36 -0.41 -2.61
N GLU A 307 2.78 -1.48 -2.06
CA GLU A 307 2.88 -2.85 -2.59
C GLU A 307 1.86 -3.15 -3.69
N ASN A 308 1.00 -2.18 -4.02
CA ASN A 308 -0.11 -2.33 -4.97
C ASN A 308 -1.20 -3.29 -4.46
N ALA A 309 -1.37 -3.37 -3.14
CA ALA A 309 -2.45 -4.11 -2.51
C ALA A 309 -3.77 -3.33 -2.55
N ILE A 310 -4.85 -4.03 -2.19
CA ILE A 310 -6.23 -3.55 -2.24
C ILE A 310 -6.41 -2.21 -1.51
N ASN A 311 -5.78 -2.04 -0.35
CA ASN A 311 -5.92 -0.85 0.51
C ASN A 311 -4.80 0.18 0.32
N ASP A 312 -3.85 -0.10 -0.57
CA ASP A 312 -2.69 0.77 -0.79
C ASP A 312 -3.06 2.04 -1.53
N VAL A 313 -2.14 3.01 -1.48
CA VAL A 313 -2.25 4.25 -2.26
C VAL A 313 -2.29 3.88 -3.75
N PRO A 314 -3.29 4.36 -4.53
CA PRO A 314 -3.49 3.96 -5.91
C PRO A 314 -2.50 4.70 -6.84
N LEU A 315 -1.24 4.27 -6.82
CA LEU A 315 -0.16 4.97 -7.50
C LEU A 315 -0.31 4.96 -9.01
N ASN A 316 -0.91 3.94 -9.63
CA ASN A 316 -1.15 3.96 -11.09
C ASN A 316 -2.10 5.09 -11.45
N THR A 317 -3.20 5.20 -10.71
CA THR A 317 -4.24 6.21 -10.89
C THR A 317 -3.69 7.61 -10.66
N ILE A 318 -2.92 7.82 -9.59
CA ILE A 318 -2.30 9.11 -9.31
C ILE A 318 -1.32 9.49 -10.43
N CYS A 319 -0.44 8.58 -10.85
CA CYS A 319 0.50 8.83 -11.95
C CYS A 319 -0.22 9.12 -13.27
N ARG A 320 -1.29 8.37 -13.59
CA ARG A 320 -2.08 8.60 -14.81
C ARG A 320 -2.78 9.95 -14.76
N ASN A 321 -3.32 10.35 -13.62
CA ASN A 321 -3.95 11.66 -13.48
C ASN A 321 -2.93 12.79 -13.64
N ILE A 322 -1.74 12.67 -13.02
CA ILE A 322 -0.64 13.62 -13.23
C ILE A 322 -0.25 13.68 -14.70
N GLU A 323 -0.07 12.55 -15.39
CA GLU A 323 0.24 12.51 -16.81
C GLU A 323 -0.82 13.22 -17.66
N VAL A 324 -2.11 12.92 -17.44
CA VAL A 324 -3.22 13.56 -18.15
C VAL A 324 -3.20 15.07 -17.93
N ASP A 325 -3.12 15.52 -16.68
CA ASP A 325 -3.16 16.95 -16.36
C ASP A 325 -1.97 17.71 -16.96
N LEU A 326 -0.77 17.14 -16.91
CA LEU A 326 0.44 17.77 -17.47
C LEU A 326 0.41 17.82 -19.00
N ARG A 327 -0.11 16.78 -19.66
CA ARG A 327 -0.26 16.75 -21.12
C ARG A 327 -1.40 17.64 -21.60
N ASP A 328 -2.45 17.81 -20.79
CA ASP A 328 -3.52 18.78 -21.04
C ASP A 328 -3.00 20.22 -20.96
N LEU A 329 -2.15 20.54 -19.97
CA LEU A 329 -1.44 21.83 -19.91
C LEU A 329 -0.55 22.10 -21.14
N LEU A 330 -0.03 21.05 -21.77
CA LEU A 330 0.70 21.13 -23.04
C LEU A 330 -0.22 21.28 -24.27
N ALA A 331 -1.54 21.37 -24.09
CA ALA A 331 -2.55 21.41 -25.13
C ALA A 331 -2.52 20.19 -26.07
N GLU A 332 -2.14 19.01 -25.56
CA GLU A 332 -2.17 17.78 -26.33
C GLU A 332 -3.59 17.22 -26.42
N THR A 333 -3.99 16.78 -27.61
CA THR A 333 -5.34 16.24 -27.86
C THR A 333 -5.45 14.74 -27.61
N ASN A 334 -4.35 13.99 -27.76
CA ASN A 334 -4.32 12.55 -27.56
C ASN A 334 -3.92 12.20 -26.12
N LEU A 335 -4.83 12.47 -25.19
CA LEU A 335 -4.63 12.17 -23.76
C LEU A 335 -4.99 10.71 -23.46
N PRO A 336 -4.20 10.02 -22.62
CA PRO A 336 -4.53 8.68 -22.20
C PRO A 336 -5.78 8.71 -21.31
N PRO A 337 -6.65 7.70 -21.36
CA PRO A 337 -7.83 7.68 -20.50
C PRO A 337 -7.42 7.63 -19.02
N ARG A 338 -8.16 8.35 -18.18
CA ARG A 338 -8.06 8.22 -16.73
C ARG A 338 -8.47 6.81 -16.31
N LEU A 339 -7.73 6.22 -15.37
CA LEU A 339 -8.06 4.89 -14.86
C LEU A 339 -9.34 5.00 -14.03
N GLN A 340 -10.29 4.13 -14.35
CA GLN A 340 -11.54 3.98 -13.60
C GLN A 340 -11.41 2.83 -12.60
N PRO A 341 -12.18 2.85 -11.49
CA PRO A 341 -12.23 1.70 -10.60
C PRO A 341 -12.65 0.45 -11.37
N LYS A 342 -11.92 -0.65 -11.20
CA LYS A 342 -12.31 -1.98 -11.69
C LYS A 342 -12.73 -2.80 -10.48
N ASP A 343 -13.99 -3.26 -10.48
CA ASP A 343 -14.58 -4.03 -9.37
C ASP A 343 -14.43 -3.35 -7.98
N GLY A 344 -14.56 -2.02 -7.95
CA GLY A 344 -14.45 -1.22 -6.73
C GLY A 344 -13.02 -0.84 -6.32
N PHE A 345 -12.00 -1.24 -7.10
CA PHE A 345 -10.60 -0.97 -6.81
C PHE A 345 -9.96 0.05 -7.77
N LEU A 346 -9.30 1.05 -7.19
CA LEU A 346 -8.33 1.91 -7.89
C LEU A 346 -6.91 1.41 -7.62
N LEU A 347 -6.11 1.27 -8.67
CA LEU A 347 -4.71 0.85 -8.61
C LEU A 347 -3.72 2.01 -8.73
#